data_AF-A0A961KP03-F1
#
_entry.id   AF-A0A961KP03-F1
#
_cell.length_a   1.000
_cell.length_b   1.000
_cell.length_c   1.000
_cell.angle_alpha   90.00
_cell.angle_beta   90.00
_cell.angle_gamma   90.00
#
_symmetry.space_group_name_H-M   'P 1'
#
loop_
_entity.id
_entity.type
_entity.pdbx_description
1 polymer ?
#
loop_
_entity_poly.entity_id
_entity_poly.type
_entity_poly.pdbx_seq_one_letter_code
_entity_poly.pdbx_strand_id
1 'polypeptide(L)' 'MRRLIKYLFYLIILAAIGLVVYAYVGPWFGADFSPPQTEIREPVTLHAD' A
#
# COMPACT_ATOMS: atom_id res chain seq x y z
N MET A 1 28.08 21.88 -7.82
CA MET A 1 26.78 21.17 -7.93
C MET A 1 26.75 19.74 -7.39
N ARG A 2 27.82 18.93 -7.45
CA ARG A 2 27.82 17.50 -7.02
C ARG A 2 27.37 17.24 -5.56
N ARG A 3 27.67 18.16 -4.63
CA ARG A 3 27.22 18.05 -3.23
C ARG A 3 25.70 18.23 -3.08
N LEU A 4 25.10 19.13 -3.85
CA LEU A 4 23.66 19.40 -3.82
C LEU A 4 22.86 18.22 -4.37
N ILE A 5 23.35 17.63 -5.47
CA ILE A 5 22.77 16.43 -6.08
C ILE A 5 22.80 15.25 -5.11
N LYS A 6 23.89 15.08 -4.34
CA LYS A 6 24.00 14.04 -3.31
C LYS A 6 22.89 14.18 -2.25
N TYR A 7 22.61 15.40 -1.80
CA TYR A 7 21.54 15.64 -0.83
C TYR A 7 20.15 15.43 -1.41
N LEU A 8 19.91 15.86 -2.66
CA LEU A 8 18.67 15.58 -3.37
C LEU A 8 18.40 14.07 -3.47
N PHE A 9 19.43 13.28 -3.76
CA PHE A 9 19.29 11.83 -3.81
C PHE A 9 18.89 11.22 -2.45
N TYR A 10 19.52 11.67 -1.36
CA TYR A 10 19.11 11.24 -0.02
C TYR A 10 17.68 11.67 0.33
N LEU A 11 17.28 12.87 -0.08
CA LEU A 11 15.92 13.37 0.15
C LEU A 11 14.88 12.54 -0.61
N ILE A 12 15.16 12.15 -1.84
CA ILE A 12 14.29 11.27 -2.64
C ILE A 12 14.15 9.91 -1.95
N ILE A 13 15.24 9.33 -1.47
CA ILE A 13 15.20 8.06 -0.73
C ILE A 13 14.37 8.22 0.55
N LEU A 14 14.58 9.30 1.31
CA LEU A 14 13.82 9.58 2.53
C LEU A 14 12.31 9.71 2.23
N ALA A 15 11.95 10.43 1.16
CA ALA A 15 10.57 10.58 0.72
C ALA A 15 9.96 9.23 0.33
N ALA A 16 10.70 8.39 -0.41
CA ALA A 16 10.26 7.05 -0.78
C ALA A 16 10.02 6.17 0.46
N ILE A 17 10.92 6.19 1.43
CA ILE A 17 10.76 5.49 2.71
C ILE A 17 9.52 6.00 3.45
N GLY A 18 9.31 7.33 3.48
CA GLY A 18 8.13 7.94 4.10
C GLY A 18 6.82 7.46 3.47
N LEU A 19 6.76 7.34 2.15
CA LEU A 19 5.60 6.78 1.44
C LEU A 19 5.38 5.31 1.79
N VAL A 20 6.45 4.51 1.85
CA VAL A 20 6.36 3.10 2.24
C VAL A 20 5.81 2.98 3.67
N VAL A 21 6.38 3.73 4.62
CA VAL A 21 5.88 3.73 6.01
C VAL A 21 4.41 4.11 6.05
N TYR A 22 4.01 5.18 5.36
CA TYR A 22 2.62 5.63 5.33
C TYR A 22 1.67 4.60 4.71
N ALA A 23 2.10 3.82 3.72
CA ALA A 23 1.27 2.74 3.17
C ALA A 23 0.96 1.65 4.22
N TYR A 24 1.87 1.39 5.17
CA TYR A 24 1.67 0.40 6.23
C TYR A 24 0.93 0.96 7.45
N VAL A 25 1.24 2.19 7.88
CA VAL A 25 0.61 2.79 9.07
C VAL A 25 -0.60 3.66 8.75
N GLY A 26 -0.85 3.96 7.48
CA GLY A 26 -1.96 4.79 7.01
C GLY A 26 -3.34 4.35 7.51
N PRO A 27 -3.64 3.04 7.64
CA PRO A 27 -4.90 2.59 8.25
C PRO A 27 -5.12 3.11 9.68
N TRP A 28 -4.06 3.33 10.47
CA TRP A 28 -4.17 3.93 11.81
C TRP A 28 -4.50 5.42 11.79
N PHE A 29 -4.29 6.09 10.66
CA PHE A 29 -4.62 7.50 10.43
C PHE A 29 -5.90 7.68 9.61
N GLY A 30 -6.66 6.60 9.38
CA GLY A 30 -7.92 6.65 8.63
C GLY A 30 -7.77 6.61 7.11
N ALA A 31 -6.58 6.31 6.59
CA ALA A 31 -6.39 6.04 5.17
C ALA A 31 -6.63 4.56 4.87
N ASP A 32 -7.66 4.25 4.09
CA ASP A 32 -7.92 2.89 3.60
C ASP A 32 -7.45 2.77 2.15
N PHE A 33 -6.49 1.87 1.92
CA PHE A 33 -5.94 1.56 0.59
C PHE A 33 -6.47 0.25 0.04
N SER A 34 -7.42 -0.40 0.73
CA SER A 34 -8.02 -1.65 0.30
C SER A 34 -8.92 -1.41 -0.91
N PRO A 35 -8.92 -2.32 -1.91
CA PRO A 35 -9.91 -2.24 -2.98
C PRO A 35 -11.33 -2.44 -2.39
N PRO A 36 -12.37 -1.81 -2.97
CA PRO A 36 -13.75 -2.08 -2.59
C PRO A 36 -14.03 -3.58 -2.71
N GLN A 37 -14.48 -4.21 -1.63
CA GLN A 37 -14.79 -5.63 -1.65
C GLN A 37 -16.21 -5.84 -2.18
N THR A 38 -16.33 -6.65 -3.23
CA THR A 38 -17.61 -7.12 -3.73
C THR A 38 -17.81 -8.57 -3.33
N GLU A 39 -18.99 -8.88 -2.82
CA GLU A 39 -19.33 -10.25 -2.49
C GLU A 39 -19.55 -11.06 -3.77
N ILE A 40 -18.79 -12.15 -3.93
CA ILE A 40 -18.96 -13.12 -5.01
C ILE A 40 -19.47 -14.40 -4.38
N ARG A 41 -20.64 -14.85 -4.82
CA ARG A 41 -21.24 -16.12 -4.40
C ARG A 41 -21.44 -17.00 -5.62
N GLU A 42 -20.86 -18.20 -5.59
CA GLU A 42 -21.11 -19.24 -6.57
C GLU A 42 -21.87 -20.39 -5.92
N PRO A 43 -22.96 -20.88 -6.54
CA PRO A 43 -23.65 -22.05 -6.03
C PRO A 43 -22.77 -23.28 -6.18
N VAL A 44 -22.58 -24.01 -5.07
CA VAL A 44 -21.88 -25.31 -5.08
C VAL A 44 -22.93 -26.41 -5.08
N THR A 45 -22.89 -27.29 -6.08
CA THR A 45 -23.64 -28.54 -6.07
C THR A 45 -22.98 -29.53 -5.12
N LEU A 46 -23.62 -29.83 -3.99
CA LEU A 46 -23.20 -30.88 -3.07
C LEU A 46 -23.79 -32.21 -3.54
N HIS A 47 -22.94 -33.19 -3.88
CA HIS A 47 -23.37 -34.58 -4.04
C HIS A 47 -23.33 -35.24 -2.66
N ALA A 48 -24.50 -35.52 -2.10
CA ALA A 48 -24.66 -36.36 -0.93
C ALA A 48 -25.19 -37.72 -1.41
N ASP A 49 -24.45 -38.79 -1.08
CA ASP A 49 -24.86 -40.20 -1.30
C ASP A 49 -25.91 -40.65 -0.28
#